data_AF-A0A512C0T3-F1
#
_entry.id   AF-A0A512C0T3-F1
#
_cell.length_a   1.000
_cell.length_b   1.000
_cell.length_c   1.000
_cell.angle_alpha   90.00
_cell.angle_beta   90.00
_cell.angle_gamma   90.00
#
_symmetry.space_group_name_H-M   'P 1'
#
loop_
_entity.id
_entity.type
_entity.pdbx_description
1 polymer ?
#
loop_
_entity_poly.entity_id
_entity_poly.type
_entity_poly.pdbx_seq_one_letter_code
_entity_poly.pdbx_strand_id
1 'polypeptide(L)' 'MRFTFIDVAKAEFPIQHLCQVLEVSPSGSFAWRSRPACQRQRDDLVLLAHVRSAFRESNGTYGSPRMTRELQN' A
#
# COMPACT_ATOMS: atom_id res chain seq x y z
N MET A 1 -10.38 3.63 -0.15
CA MET A 1 -11.04 4.23 1.03
C MET A 1 -12.16 3.36 1.60
N ARG A 2 -13.17 2.88 0.86
CA ARG A 2 -14.19 1.95 1.42
C ARG A 2 -13.67 0.54 1.72
N PHE A 3 -13.07 -0.14 0.75
CA PHE A 3 -12.56 -1.51 0.97
C PHE A 3 -11.36 -1.56 1.93
N THR A 4 -10.51 -0.54 1.94
CA THR A 4 -9.45 -0.38 2.95
C THR A 4 -10.01 -0.27 4.37
N PHE A 5 -11.12 0.46 4.54
CA PHE A 5 -11.80 0.54 5.83
C PHE A 5 -12.42 -0.79 6.22
N ILE A 6 -13.09 -1.49 5.29
CA ILE A 6 -13.61 -2.85 5.54
C ILE A 6 -12.50 -3.80 5.98
N ASP A 7 -11.32 -3.72 5.36
CA ASP A 7 -10.19 -4.60 5.67
C ASP A 7 -9.65 -4.42 7.09
N VAL A 8 -9.71 -3.19 7.63
CA VAL A 8 -9.35 -2.88 9.02
C VAL A 8 -10.48 -3.24 9.98
N ALA A 9 -11.70 -2.77 9.70
CA ALA A 9 -12.85 -2.89 10.60
C ALA A 9 -13.38 -4.33 10.73
N LYS A 10 -13.07 -5.23 9.79
CA LYS A 10 -13.47 -6.65 9.86
C LYS A 10 -12.92 -7.39 11.09
N ALA A 11 -11.92 -6.82 11.77
CA ALA A 11 -11.39 -7.37 13.02
C ALA A 11 -12.42 -7.28 14.16
N GLU A 12 -13.34 -6.32 14.08
CA GLU A 12 -14.32 -6.03 15.12
C GLU A 12 -15.76 -6.31 14.66
N PHE A 13 -16.04 -6.22 13.36
CA PHE A 13 -17.39 -6.34 12.81
C PHE A 13 -17.50 -7.36 11.66
N PRO A 14 -18.65 -8.05 11.50
CA PRO A 14 -18.87 -8.94 10.36
C PRO A 14 -18.80 -8.20 9.02
N ILE A 15 -18.09 -8.79 8.04
CA ILE A 15 -17.93 -8.20 6.70
C ILE A 15 -19.27 -7.89 6.02
N GLN A 16 -20.28 -8.75 6.20
CA GLN A 16 -21.63 -8.55 5.66
C GLN A 16 -22.24 -7.23 6.13
N HIS A 17 -22.12 -6.94 7.43
CA HIS A 17 -22.63 -5.71 8.03
C HIS A 17 -21.88 -4.49 7.49
N LEU A 18 -20.54 -4.55 7.45
CA LEU A 18 -19.71 -3.47 6.92
C LEU A 18 -20.02 -3.18 5.45
N CYS A 19 -20.22 -4.22 4.63
CA CYS A 19 -20.59 -4.09 3.23
C CYS A 19 -21.98 -3.42 3.06
N GLN A 20 -22.95 -3.77 3.90
CA GLN A 20 -24.27 -3.16 3.88
C GLN A 20 -24.22 -1.67 4.24
N VAL A 21 -23.52 -1.30 5.32
CA VAL A 21 -23.39 0.09 5.78
C VAL A 21 -22.66 0.97 4.77
N LEU A 22 -21.68 0.41 4.06
CA LEU A 22 -20.87 1.15 3.08
C LEU A 22 -21.39 1.06 1.66
N GLU A 23 -22.56 0.43 1.46
CA GLU A 23 -23.22 0.22 0.19
C GLU A 23 -22.28 -0.39 -0.88
N VAL A 24 -21.59 -1.47 -0.52
CA VAL A 24 -20.72 -2.24 -1.42
C VAL A 24 -21.06 -3.71 -1.38
N SER A 25 -20.74 -4.45 -2.45
CA SER A 25 -20.91 -5.90 -2.45
C SER A 25 -19.79 -6.61 -1.67
N PRO A 26 -20.10 -7.72 -0.95
CA PRO A 26 -19.07 -8.58 -0.36
C PRO A 26 -18.08 -9.10 -1.40
N SER A 27 -18.57 -9.48 -2.58
CA SER A 27 -17.73 -9.93 -3.70
C SER A 27 -16.75 -8.85 -4.15
N GLY A 28 -17.14 -7.57 -4.13
CA GLY A 28 -16.27 -6.44 -4.41
C GLY A 28 -15.13 -6.30 -3.40
N SER A 29 -15.39 -6.57 -2.12
CA SER A 29 -14.37 -6.58 -1.07
C SER A 29 -13.33 -7.69 -1.28
N PHE A 30 -13.79 -8.92 -1.57
CA PHE A 30 -12.89 -10.03 -1.86
C PHE A 30 -12.07 -9.79 -3.13
N ALA A 31 -12.73 -9.35 -4.20
CA ALA A 31 -12.07 -9.04 -5.47
C ALA A 31 -11.04 -7.91 -5.31
N TRP A 32 -11.36 -6.86 -4.54
CA TRP A 32 -10.41 -5.79 -4.23
C TRP A 32 -9.18 -6.32 -3.50
N ARG A 33 -9.36 -7.21 -2.51
CA ARG A 33 -8.25 -7.78 -1.74
C ARG A 33 -7.37 -8.73 -2.55
N SER A 34 -7.95 -9.47 -3.49
CA SER A 34 -7.21 -10.40 -4.35
C SER A 34 -6.62 -9.74 -5.60
N ARG A 35 -6.87 -8.43 -5.83
CA ARG A 35 -6.33 -7.75 -7.01
C ARG A 35 -4.81 -7.78 -6.97
N PRO A 36 -4.14 -8.24 -8.05
CA PRO A 36 -2.71 -8.12 -8.14
C PRO A 36 -2.31 -6.64 -8.15
N ALA A 37 -1.12 -6.34 -7.63
CA ALA A 37 -0.53 -5.02 -7.76
C ALA A 37 -0.47 -4.60 -9.23
N CYS A 38 -0.96 -3.40 -9.54
CA CYS A 38 -0.84 -2.83 -10.89
C CYS A 38 0.63 -2.48 -11.19
N GLN A 39 0.93 -2.18 -12.45
CA GLN A 39 2.31 -1.90 -12.87
C GLN A 39 2.96 -0.80 -12.02
N ARG A 40 2.27 0.34 -11.84
CA ARG A 40 2.74 1.43 -10.99
C ARG A 40 3.05 1.00 -9.56
N GLN A 41 2.19 0.18 -8.95
CA GLN A 41 2.43 -0.33 -7.60
C GLN A 41 3.66 -1.24 -7.53
N ARG A 42 3.91 -2.03 -8.58
CA ARG A 42 5.13 -2.86 -8.68
C ARG A 42 6.36 -1.97 -8.81
N ASP A 43 6.30 -0.95 -9.65
CA ASP A 43 7.38 0.02 -9.83
C ASP A 43 7.66 0.77 -8.53
N ASP A 44 6.62 1.19 -7.80
CA ASP A 44 6.75 1.82 -6.48
C ASP A 44 7.41 0.89 -5.46
N LEU A 45 7.12 -0.42 -5.49
CA LEU A 45 7.76 -1.41 -4.61
C LEU A 45 9.25 -1.59 -4.93
N VAL A 46 9.62 -1.60 -6.22
CA VAL A 46 11.01 -1.63 -6.67
C VAL A 46 11.74 -0.36 -6.22
N LEU A 47 11.14 0.81 -6.46
CA LEU A 47 11.68 2.09 -6.02
C LEU A 47 11.86 2.12 -4.49
N LEU A 48 10.88 1.63 -3.72
CA LEU A 48 10.96 1.55 -2.27
C LEU A 48 12.12 0.66 -1.80
N ALA A 49 12.40 -0.44 -2.51
CA ALA A 49 13.55 -1.28 -2.23
C ALA A 49 14.87 -0.53 -2.44
N HIS A 50 15.00 0.23 -3.52
CA HIS A 50 16.17 1.08 -3.77
C HIS A 50 16.34 2.17 -2.70
N VAL A 51 15.24 2.86 -2.35
CA VAL A 51 15.21 3.85 -1.25
C VAL A 51 15.74 3.22 0.04
N ARG A 52 15.28 2.02 0.40
CA ARG A 52 15.72 1.35 1.64
C ARG A 52 17.20 0.97 1.60
N SER A 53 17.71 0.51 0.45
CA SER A 53 19.14 0.18 0.32
C SER A 53 20.01 1.43 0.46
N ALA A 54 19.72 2.47 -0.33
CA ALA A 54 20.45 3.73 -0.31
C ALA A 54 20.42 4.40 1.08
N PHE A 55 19.28 4.36 1.78
CA PHE A 55 19.18 4.92 3.13
C PHE A 55 20.08 4.16 4.11
N ARG A 56 20.10 2.83 4.04
CA ARG A 56 20.98 1.99 4.87
C ARG A 56 22.45 2.24 4.55
N GLU A 57 22.83 2.34 3.29
CA GLU A 57 24.19 2.66 2.85
C GLU A 57 24.64 4.05 3.31
N SER A 58 23.71 5.01 3.41
CA SER A 58 23.97 6.33 3.99
C SER A 58 24.08 6.34 5.53
N ASN A 59 23.98 5.18 6.21
CA ASN A 59 23.84 5.07 7.66
C ASN A 59 22.65 5.90 8.22
N GLY A 60 21.59 6.01 7.44
CA GLY A 60 20.40 6.80 7.79
C GLY A 60 20.59 8.32 7.81
N THR A 61 21.68 8.83 7.23
CA THR A 61 22.00 10.27 7.24
C THR A 61 21.36 11.04 6.08
N TYR A 62 20.99 10.34 5.00
CA TYR A 62 20.41 10.98 3.82
C TYR A 62 18.93 11.31 4.05
N GLY A 63 18.63 12.60 4.10
CA GLY A 63 17.26 13.11 4.00
C GLY A 63 16.72 13.09 2.57
N SER A 64 15.42 13.39 2.41
CA SER A 64 14.70 13.30 1.13
C SER A 64 15.43 13.92 -0.07
N PRO A 65 16.03 15.13 -0.01
CA PRO A 65 16.71 15.71 -1.17
C PRO A 65 17.94 14.92 -1.63
N ARG A 66 18.71 14.35 -0.69
CA ARG A 66 19.89 13.53 -1.00
C ARG A 66 19.48 12.17 -1.54
N MET A 67 18.43 11.58 -0.97
CA MET A 67 17.83 10.34 -1.47
C MET A 67 17.36 10.48 -2.91
N THR A 68 16.67 11.58 -3.25
CA THR A 68 16.23 11.81 -4.63
C THR A 68 17.39 11.90 -5.61
N ARG A 69 18.49 12.58 -5.26
CA ARG A 69 19.70 12.63 -6.10
C ARG A 69 20.35 11.26 -6.27
N GLU A 70 20.44 10.48 -5.19
CA GLU A 70 21.02 9.13 -5.22
C GLU A 70 20.25 8.20 -6.15
N LEU A 71 18.91 8.30 -6.17
CA LEU A 71 18.03 7.45 -6.97
C LEU A 71 17.86 7.90 -8.43
N GLN A 72 18.42 9.05 -8.79
CA GLN A 72 18.36 9.61 -10.15
C GLN A 72 19.64 9.36 -10.97
N ASN A 73 20.67 8.80 -10.35
CA ASN A 73 21.96 8.50 -10.99
C ASN A 73 21.94 7.19 -11.80
#